data_AF-A0A4Y2FYV2-F1
#
_entry.id   AF-A0A4Y2FYV2-F1
#
_cell.length_a   1.000
_cell.length_b   1.000
_cell.length_c   1.000
_cell.angle_alpha   90.00
_cell.angle_beta   90.00
_cell.angle_gamma   90.00
#
_symmetry.space_group_name_H-M   'P 1'
#
loop_
_entity.id
_entity.type
_entity.pdbx_description
1 polymer ?
#
loop_
_entity_poly.entity_id
_entity_poly.type
_entity_poly.pdbx_seq_one_letter_code
_entity_poly.pdbx_strand_id
1 'polypeptide(L)'
;MSFYLTLPSDSSLHYFPNNKISSFVIQLPSPILLEGRWEVGLAEIIYPHTWYNVNEKNNIFGFDLGDGKLITRKIPPGSYETVPDILKAMLLPSHEGKISFKFNANSKRVKIKTEKKSKVVLEEGLSDLLGFHPHVVEGVEESSFVADPQAAFPVF
;
A
#
# COMPACT_ATOMS: atom_id res chain seq x y z
N MET A 1 -22.52 35.15 -6.61
CA MET A 1 -22.52 34.47 -5.30
C MET A 1 -21.81 33.14 -5.50
N SER A 2 -20.87 32.75 -4.64
CA SER A 2 -20.25 31.42 -4.64
C SER A 2 -20.67 30.68 -3.37
N PHE A 3 -20.78 29.36 -3.44
CA PHE A 3 -21.11 28.50 -2.31
C PHE A 3 -20.39 27.16 -2.44
N TYR A 4 -20.33 26.41 -1.34
CA TYR A 4 -19.75 25.07 -1.29
C TYR A 4 -20.84 24.02 -1.17
N LEU A 5 -20.60 22.86 -1.77
CA LEU A 5 -21.39 21.66 -1.57
C LEU A 5 -20.52 20.57 -0.97
N THR A 6 -20.99 20.01 0.13
CA THR A 6 -20.43 18.77 0.69
C THR A 6 -21.25 17.62 0.16
N LEU A 7 -20.58 16.63 -0.46
CA LEU A 7 -21.23 15.49 -1.12
C LEU A 7 -20.77 14.16 -0.48
N PRO A 8 -21.26 13.77 0.72
CA PRO A 8 -20.87 12.51 1.34
C PRO A 8 -21.46 11.31 0.59
N SER A 9 -20.62 10.30 0.33
CA SER A 9 -21.00 9.14 -0.49
C SER A 9 -22.10 8.24 0.11
N ASP A 10 -22.32 8.31 1.42
CA ASP A 10 -23.27 7.50 2.19
C ASP A 10 -24.57 8.24 2.57
N SER A 11 -24.64 9.55 2.30
CA SER A 11 -25.72 10.44 2.76
C SER A 11 -27.12 10.12 2.21
N SER A 12 -27.20 9.40 1.08
CA SER A 12 -28.46 9.22 0.33
C SER A 12 -28.81 7.76 0.05
N LEU A 13 -28.27 6.81 0.82
CA LEU A 13 -28.55 5.37 0.66
C LEU A 13 -30.03 4.99 0.75
N HIS A 14 -30.83 5.77 1.48
CA HIS A 14 -32.27 5.57 1.56
C HIS A 14 -32.98 5.81 0.21
N TYR A 15 -32.51 6.79 -0.57
CA TYR A 15 -33.08 7.16 -1.86
C TYR A 15 -32.40 6.42 -3.03
N PHE A 16 -31.11 6.15 -2.89
CA PHE A 16 -30.27 5.49 -3.88
C PHE A 16 -29.60 4.26 -3.25
N PRO A 17 -30.33 3.15 -3.06
CA PRO A 17 -29.84 1.97 -2.34
C PRO A 17 -28.66 1.26 -3.04
N ASN A 18 -28.43 1.55 -4.32
CA ASN A 18 -27.32 0.98 -5.11
C ASN A 18 -26.05 1.85 -5.09
N ASN A 19 -26.02 2.96 -4.35
CA ASN A 19 -24.82 3.80 -4.23
C ASN A 19 -23.64 2.99 -3.68
N LYS A 20 -22.45 3.26 -4.22
CA LYS A 20 -21.17 2.75 -3.74
C LYS A 20 -20.29 3.94 -3.34
N ILE A 21 -19.33 3.71 -2.45
CA ILE A 21 -18.37 4.74 -2.04
C ILE A 21 -17.66 5.38 -3.26
N SER A 22 -17.33 4.57 -4.26
CA SER A 22 -16.67 5.02 -5.50
C SER A 22 -17.61 5.52 -6.60
N SER A 23 -18.93 5.40 -6.44
CA SER A 23 -19.93 5.81 -7.43
C SER A 23 -21.28 6.01 -6.77
N PHE A 24 -21.66 7.27 -6.56
CA PHE A 24 -22.87 7.62 -5.81
C PHE A 24 -23.59 8.83 -6.40
N VAL A 25 -24.88 8.92 -6.09
CA VAL A 25 -25.72 10.09 -6.30
C VAL A 25 -26.25 10.57 -4.97
N ILE A 26 -26.30 11.88 -4.75
CA ILE A 26 -26.77 12.50 -3.51
C ILE A 26 -28.05 13.29 -3.78
N GLN A 27 -28.99 13.21 -2.84
CA GLN A 27 -30.12 14.13 -2.77
C GLN A 27 -29.72 15.37 -1.97
N LEU A 28 -29.78 16.53 -2.63
CA LEU A 28 -29.59 17.81 -1.97
C LEU A 28 -30.82 18.18 -1.13
N PRO A 29 -30.66 18.88 0.01
CA PRO A 29 -31.77 19.28 0.86
C PRO A 29 -32.71 20.28 0.18
N SER A 30 -32.20 21.09 -0.74
CA SER A 30 -32.97 22.01 -1.57
C SER A 30 -32.41 22.06 -3.00
N PRO A 31 -33.27 22.33 -4.00
CA PRO A 31 -32.82 22.60 -5.36
C PRO A 31 -31.91 23.84 -5.40
N ILE A 32 -30.86 23.76 -6.20
CA ILE A 32 -29.96 24.89 -6.45
C ILE A 32 -30.31 25.47 -7.81
N LEU A 33 -30.72 26.73 -7.82
CA LEU A 33 -30.98 27.46 -9.05
C LEU A 33 -29.69 28.17 -9.49
N LEU A 34 -29.15 27.77 -10.64
CA LEU A 34 -27.98 28.40 -11.24
C LEU A 34 -28.44 29.23 -12.45
N GLU A 35 -28.25 30.54 -12.38
CA GLU A 35 -28.63 31.47 -13.44
C GLU A 35 -27.39 31.95 -14.23
N GLY A 36 -27.54 32.08 -15.55
CA GLY A 36 -26.45 32.53 -16.43
C GLY A 36 -25.35 31.48 -16.61
N ARG A 37 -24.09 31.94 -16.74
CA ARG A 37 -22.92 31.07 -16.85
C ARG A 37 -22.37 30.77 -15.47
N TRP A 38 -22.15 29.49 -15.20
CA TRP A 38 -21.59 29.01 -13.95
C TRP A 38 -20.43 28.06 -14.21
N GLU A 39 -19.59 27.90 -13.18
CA GLU A 39 -18.47 26.97 -13.16
C GLU A 39 -18.50 26.23 -11.82
N VAL A 40 -18.06 24.98 -11.82
CA VAL A 40 -17.91 24.17 -10.62
C VAL A 40 -16.47 23.66 -10.58
N GLY A 41 -15.82 23.81 -9.43
CA GLY A 41 -14.50 23.28 -9.16
C GLY A 41 -14.50 22.38 -7.93
N LEU A 42 -13.63 21.38 -7.93
CA LEU A 42 -13.37 20.58 -6.74
C LEU A 42 -12.58 21.42 -5.74
N ALA A 43 -13.18 21.68 -4.57
CA ALA A 43 -12.52 22.42 -3.51
C ALA A 43 -11.73 21.50 -2.56
N GLU A 44 -12.33 20.38 -2.16
CA GLU A 44 -11.74 19.41 -1.24
C GLU A 44 -12.30 18.02 -1.56
N ILE A 45 -11.48 16.99 -1.38
CA ILE A 45 -11.90 15.59 -1.39
C ILE A 45 -11.31 14.87 -0.18
N ILE A 46 -12.16 14.23 0.62
CA ILE A 46 -11.74 13.37 1.73
C ILE A 46 -11.94 11.93 1.29
N TYR A 47 -10.82 11.23 1.10
CA TYR A 47 -10.81 9.84 0.70
C TYR A 47 -10.25 8.98 1.84
N PRO A 48 -11.04 8.08 2.46
CA PRO A 48 -10.55 7.29 3.59
C PRO A 48 -9.43 6.34 3.13
N HIS A 49 -8.24 6.51 3.70
CA HIS A 49 -7.04 5.68 3.48
C HIS A 49 -7.12 4.29 4.18
N THR A 50 -8.32 3.72 4.33
CA THR A 50 -8.52 2.45 5.06
C THR A 50 -8.26 1.21 4.20
N TRP A 51 -7.85 1.38 2.95
CA TRP A 51 -7.43 0.25 2.13
C TRP A 51 -6.10 -0.29 2.58
N TYR A 52 -6.07 -1.60 2.78
CA TYR A 52 -4.85 -2.30 3.11
C TYR A 52 -3.94 -2.33 1.88
N ASN A 53 -2.80 -1.64 1.97
CA ASN A 53 -1.73 -1.79 0.99
C ASN A 53 -1.10 -3.19 1.05
N VAL A 54 -1.18 -3.85 2.21
CA VAL A 54 -0.84 -5.25 2.40
C VAL A 54 -2.11 -6.05 2.71
N ASN A 55 -2.49 -6.96 1.82
CA ASN A 55 -3.66 -7.82 1.93
C ASN A 55 -3.29 -9.30 1.73
N GLU A 56 -4.27 -10.20 1.83
CA GLU A 56 -4.05 -11.66 1.75
C GLU A 56 -3.42 -12.15 0.44
N LYS A 57 -3.41 -11.32 -0.61
CA LYS A 57 -2.85 -11.66 -1.92
C LYS A 57 -1.39 -11.23 -2.08
N ASN A 58 -0.94 -10.22 -1.34
CA ASN A 58 0.39 -9.61 -1.52
C ASN A 58 1.20 -9.55 -0.21
N ASN A 59 0.92 -10.41 0.77
CA ASN A 59 1.55 -10.39 2.08
C ASN A 59 2.57 -11.51 2.33
N ILE A 60 3.04 -12.19 1.28
CA ILE A 60 3.84 -13.42 1.40
C ILE A 60 5.31 -13.14 1.04
N PHE A 61 6.23 -13.72 1.81
CA PHE A 61 7.66 -13.82 1.45
C PHE A 61 8.25 -15.14 1.91
N GLY A 62 9.35 -15.57 1.29
CA GLY A 62 10.11 -16.75 1.67
C GLY A 62 11.49 -16.42 2.23
N PHE A 63 12.06 -17.34 2.98
CA PHE A 63 13.46 -17.29 3.40
C PHE A 63 14.04 -18.68 3.64
N ASP A 64 15.35 -18.80 3.49
CA ASP A 64 16.18 -19.95 3.88
C ASP A 64 17.29 -19.44 4.79
N LEU A 65 17.48 -20.06 5.96
CA LEU A 65 18.48 -19.63 6.95
C LEU A 65 19.85 -20.30 6.77
N GLY A 66 20.09 -20.88 5.59
CA GLY A 66 21.30 -21.60 5.19
C GLY A 66 21.27 -23.10 5.46
N ASP A 67 20.11 -23.66 5.79
CA ASP A 67 19.89 -25.10 6.01
C ASP A 67 19.30 -25.81 4.78
N GLY A 68 19.03 -25.06 3.69
CA GLY A 68 18.43 -25.60 2.48
C GLY A 68 16.91 -25.75 2.58
N LYS A 69 16.30 -25.28 3.67
CA LYS A 69 14.86 -25.37 3.89
C LYS A 69 14.21 -24.02 3.65
N LEU A 70 13.51 -23.91 2.52
CA LEU A 70 12.69 -22.74 2.23
C LEU A 70 11.46 -22.70 3.16
N ILE A 71 11.32 -21.61 3.91
CA ILE A 71 10.19 -21.33 4.78
C ILE A 71 9.46 -20.11 4.22
N THR A 72 8.15 -20.22 4.08
CA THR A 72 7.28 -19.13 3.66
C THR A 72 6.56 -18.53 4.88
N ARG A 73 6.44 -17.20 4.91
CA ARG A 73 5.70 -16.46 5.94
C ARG A 73 4.80 -15.41 5.33
N LYS A 74 3.74 -15.10 6.08
CA LYS A 74 2.85 -13.99 5.81
C LYS A 74 3.10 -12.88 6.82
N ILE A 75 3.09 -11.62 6.37
CA ILE A 75 2.92 -10.48 7.26
C ILE A 75 1.42 -10.18 7.45
N PRO A 76 1.00 -9.60 8.59
CA PRO A 76 -0.40 -9.25 8.81
C PRO A 76 -0.96 -8.33 7.72
N PRO A 77 -2.18 -8.57 7.20
CA PRO A 77 -2.87 -7.59 6.39
C PRO A 77 -3.09 -6.28 7.16
N GLY A 78 -2.93 -5.14 6.50
CA GLY A 78 -3.10 -3.84 7.13
C GLY A 78 -2.72 -2.68 6.22
N SER A 79 -2.93 -1.47 6.75
CA SER A 79 -2.43 -0.22 6.16
C SER A 79 -1.10 0.13 6.82
N TYR A 80 -0.01 -0.04 6.08
CA TYR A 80 1.34 0.28 6.52
C TYR A 80 1.72 1.67 5.98
N GLU A 81 1.90 2.64 6.88
CA GLU A 81 2.19 4.03 6.49
C GLU A 81 3.59 4.17 5.87
N THR A 82 4.57 3.41 6.36
CA THR A 82 5.96 3.55 5.94
C THR A 82 6.60 2.20 5.55
N VAL A 83 7.59 2.24 4.66
CA VAL A 83 8.38 1.05 4.28
C VAL A 83 9.05 0.39 5.50
N PRO A 84 9.64 1.14 6.46
CA PRO A 84 10.10 0.58 7.72
C PRO A 84 9.07 -0.26 8.50
N ASP A 85 7.78 0.09 8.47
CA ASP A 85 6.74 -0.68 9.15
C ASP A 85 6.53 -2.05 8.49
N ILE A 86 6.57 -2.10 7.16
CA ILE A 86 6.54 -3.35 6.39
C ILE A 86 7.77 -4.21 6.75
N LEU A 87 8.97 -3.62 6.73
CA LEU A 87 10.20 -4.33 7.06
C LEU A 87 10.21 -4.88 8.50
N LYS A 88 9.63 -4.13 9.44
CA LYS A 88 9.47 -4.56 10.83
C LYS A 88 8.55 -5.78 10.93
N ALA A 89 7.48 -5.83 10.14
CA ALA A 89 6.57 -6.98 10.10
C ALA A 89 7.22 -8.22 9.45
N MET A 90 8.18 -8.04 8.55
CA MET A 90 8.96 -9.14 7.95
C MET A 90 10.08 -9.67 8.86
N LEU A 91 10.52 -8.89 9.85
CA LEU A 91 11.62 -9.27 10.73
C LEU A 91 11.16 -10.33 11.74
N LEU A 92 11.84 -11.49 11.74
CA LEU A 92 11.59 -12.57 12.68
C LEU A 92 12.81 -12.79 13.58
N PRO A 93 12.64 -13.22 14.84
CA PRO A 93 13.77 -13.54 15.72
C PRO A 93 14.76 -14.55 15.10
N SER A 94 14.27 -15.48 14.30
CA SER A 94 15.08 -16.47 13.56
C SER A 94 16.00 -15.88 12.50
N HIS A 95 15.76 -14.63 12.07
CA HIS A 95 16.58 -13.94 11.08
C HIS A 95 17.83 -13.30 11.69
N GLU A 96 17.89 -13.17 13.03
CA GLU A 96 18.92 -12.39 13.70
C GLU A 96 20.34 -12.84 13.32
N GLY A 97 21.15 -11.88 12.86
CA GLY A 97 22.52 -12.13 12.38
C GLY A 97 22.65 -12.86 11.04
N LYS A 98 21.54 -13.27 10.41
CA LYS A 98 21.53 -13.93 9.09
C LYS A 98 20.92 -13.07 8.00
N ILE A 99 19.79 -12.43 8.26
CA ILE A 99 19.07 -11.61 7.29
C ILE A 99 18.81 -10.26 7.93
N SER A 100 19.10 -9.19 7.20
CA SER A 100 18.81 -7.82 7.63
C SER A 100 18.17 -7.03 6.49
N PHE A 101 17.17 -6.24 6.88
CA PHE A 101 16.48 -5.31 5.99
C PHE A 101 16.76 -3.90 6.47
N LYS A 102 17.16 -3.01 5.57
CA LYS A 102 17.43 -1.60 5.88
C LYS A 102 16.78 -0.71 4.84
N PHE A 103 16.05 0.30 5.29
CA PHE A 103 15.53 1.34 4.43
C PHE A 103 16.44 2.56 4.45
N ASN A 104 16.78 3.09 3.29
CA ASN A 104 17.52 4.35 3.15
C ASN A 104 16.52 5.49 2.92
N ALA A 105 16.34 6.37 3.90
CA ALA A 105 15.36 7.46 3.82
C ALA A 105 15.68 8.52 2.76
N ASN A 106 16.93 8.63 2.31
CA ASN A 106 17.37 9.60 1.31
C ASN A 106 17.10 9.07 -0.11
N SER A 107 17.54 7.84 -0.41
CA SER A 107 17.31 7.23 -1.72
C SER A 107 15.93 6.59 -1.86
N LYS A 108 15.21 6.43 -0.74
CA LYS A 108 13.93 5.70 -0.64
C LYS A 108 14.04 4.25 -1.11
N ARG A 109 15.22 3.65 -1.01
CA ARG A 109 15.49 2.27 -1.44
C ARG A 109 15.66 1.34 -0.25
N VAL A 110 15.35 0.06 -0.48
CA VAL A 110 15.51 -1.00 0.51
C VAL A 110 16.78 -1.78 0.20
N LYS A 111 17.56 -2.07 1.22
CA LYS A 111 18.73 -2.92 1.17
C LYS A 111 18.48 -4.19 1.95
N ILE A 112 18.65 -5.32 1.29
CA ILE A 112 18.57 -6.65 1.89
C ILE A 112 19.98 -7.20 1.95
N LYS A 113 20.38 -7.65 3.14
CA LYS A 113 21.65 -8.33 3.35
C LYS A 113 21.38 -9.68 3.99
N THR A 114 21.83 -10.73 3.33
CA THR A 114 21.85 -12.12 3.79
C THR A 114 23.29 -12.54 4.05
N GLU A 115 23.55 -13.23 5.15
CA GLU A 115 24.85 -13.78 5.53
C GLU A 115 24.87 -15.29 5.29
N LYS A 116 26.07 -15.88 5.12
CA LYS A 116 26.23 -17.33 4.88
C LYS A 116 25.48 -17.76 3.60
N LYS A 117 24.95 -18.99 3.57
CA LYS A 117 24.10 -19.54 2.50
C LYS A 117 22.61 -19.16 2.67
N SER A 118 22.30 -18.14 3.47
CA SER A 118 20.90 -17.73 3.67
C SER A 118 20.38 -16.94 2.48
N LYS A 119 19.06 -16.98 2.27
CA LYS A 119 18.38 -16.42 1.10
C LYS A 119 17.06 -15.80 1.52
N VAL A 120 16.65 -14.74 0.83
CA VAL A 120 15.29 -14.19 0.92
C VAL A 120 14.64 -14.39 -0.43
N VAL A 121 13.42 -14.91 -0.44
CA VAL A 121 12.61 -15.06 -1.66
C VAL A 121 11.52 -14.01 -1.60
N LEU A 122 11.59 -13.04 -2.52
CA LEU A 122 10.57 -12.02 -2.68
C LEU A 122 9.58 -12.49 -3.75
N GLU A 123 8.33 -12.65 -3.33
CA GLU A 123 7.21 -12.96 -4.23
C GLU A 123 6.61 -11.66 -4.80
N GLU A 124 5.77 -11.80 -5.83
CA GLU A 124 4.94 -10.70 -6.34
C GLU A 124 4.13 -10.04 -5.21
N GLY A 125 3.97 -8.72 -5.25
CA GLY A 125 3.28 -7.97 -4.22
C GLY A 125 4.21 -7.34 -3.18
N LEU A 126 4.84 -8.11 -2.29
CA LEU A 126 5.81 -7.54 -1.33
C LEU A 126 7.06 -7.02 -2.05
N SER A 127 7.52 -7.71 -3.11
CA SER A 127 8.63 -7.23 -3.94
C SER A 127 8.35 -5.82 -4.48
N ASP A 128 7.15 -5.60 -5.03
CA ASP A 128 6.75 -4.30 -5.61
C ASP A 128 6.74 -3.19 -4.56
N LEU A 129 6.14 -3.44 -3.38
CA LEU A 129 6.13 -2.49 -2.26
C LEU A 129 7.53 -2.12 -1.76
N LEU A 130 8.48 -3.04 -1.90
CA LEU A 130 9.88 -2.87 -1.49
C LEU A 130 10.79 -2.37 -2.62
N GLY A 131 10.25 -2.17 -3.83
CA GLY A 131 11.00 -1.69 -4.99
C GLY A 131 11.89 -2.74 -5.67
N PHE A 132 11.59 -4.02 -5.50
CA PHE A 132 12.27 -5.14 -6.16
C PHE A 132 11.36 -5.78 -7.21
N HIS A 133 11.95 -6.56 -8.12
CA HIS A 133 11.20 -7.55 -8.87
C HIS A 133 11.06 -8.85 -8.05
N PRO A 134 10.11 -9.75 -8.36
CA PRO A 134 10.06 -11.07 -7.72
C PRO A 134 11.30 -11.90 -8.07
N HIS A 135 12.12 -12.20 -7.06
CA HIS A 135 13.33 -13.03 -7.22
C HIS A 135 13.91 -13.45 -5.87
N VAL A 136 14.99 -14.23 -5.92
CA VAL A 136 15.77 -14.65 -4.76
C VAL A 136 16.95 -13.70 -4.54
N VAL A 137 17.03 -13.12 -3.35
CA VAL A 137 18.13 -12.26 -2.92
C VAL A 137 19.15 -13.09 -2.13
N GLU A 138 20.40 -13.03 -2.58
CA GLU A 138 21.57 -13.64 -1.94
C GLU A 138 22.70 -12.60 -1.84
N GLY A 139 23.41 -12.59 -0.71
CA GLY A 139 24.46 -11.61 -0.41
C GLY A 139 23.90 -10.24 0.00
N VAL A 140 24.30 -9.18 -0.70
CA VAL A 140 23.86 -7.80 -0.43
C VAL A 140 23.25 -7.22 -1.69
N GLU A 141 21.99 -6.82 -1.61
CA GLU A 141 21.28 -6.22 -2.74
C GLU A 141 20.49 -4.98 -2.30
N GLU A 142 20.41 -4.00 -3.20
CA GLU A 142 19.59 -2.80 -3.03
C GLU A 142 18.50 -2.76 -4.11
N SER A 143 17.31 -2.29 -3.72
CA SER A 143 16.12 -2.30 -4.56
C SER A 143 16.35 -1.53 -5.87
N SER A 144 15.83 -2.08 -6.98
CA SER A 144 15.92 -1.49 -8.32
C SER A 144 15.04 -0.25 -8.49
N PHE A 145 13.99 -0.14 -7.69
CA PHE A 145 13.07 1.00 -7.66
C PHE A 145 12.97 1.61 -6.26
N VAL A 146 12.36 2.79 -6.19
CA VAL A 146 11.95 3.40 -4.93
C VAL A 146 10.90 2.50 -4.28
N ALA A 147 11.08 2.20 -3.00
CA ALA A 147 10.10 1.48 -2.22
C ALA A 147 8.98 2.44 -1.80
N ASP A 148 7.74 2.03 -2.05
CA ASP A 148 6.56 2.83 -1.78
C ASP A 148 5.43 1.93 -1.23
N PRO A 149 5.00 2.13 0.02
CA PRO A 149 3.88 1.41 0.59
C PRO A 149 2.58 1.61 -0.20
N GLN A 150 2.46 2.65 -1.02
CA GLN A 150 1.28 2.91 -1.85
C GLN A 150 1.35 2.30 -3.25
N ALA A 151 2.48 1.69 -3.64
CA ALA A 151 2.64 1.07 -4.96
C ALA A 151 1.61 -0.05 -5.24
N ALA A 152 0.97 -0.61 -4.21
CA ALA A 152 -0.14 -1.56 -4.37
C ALA A 152 -1.40 -0.96 -5.03
N PHE A 153 -1.50 0.36 -5.12
CA PHE A 153 -2.63 1.05 -5.74
C PHE A 153 -2.19 1.60 -7.09
N PRO A 154 -2.56 0.97 -8.23
CA PRO A 154 -2.29 1.53 -9.53
C PRO A 154 -2.98 2.89 -9.64
N VAL A 155 -2.20 3.93 -9.96
CA VAL A 155 -2.73 5.25 -10.27
C VAL A 155 -3.40 5.15 -11.63
N PHE A 156 -4.73 5.29 -11.67
CA PHE A 156 -5.54 5.24 -12.89
C PHE A 156 -5.36 6.49 -13.75
#